data_AF-A0A7X6CCL2-F1
#
_entry.id   AF-A0A7X6CCL2-F1
#
_cell.length_a   1.000
_cell.length_b   1.000
_cell.length_c   1.000
_cell.angle_alpha   90.00
_cell.angle_beta   90.00
_cell.angle_gamma   90.00
#
_symmetry.space_group_name_H-M   'P 1'
#
loop_
_entity.id
_entity.type
_entity.pdbx_description
1 polymer ?
#
loop_
_entity_poly.entity_id
_entity_poly.type
_entity_poly.pdbx_seq_one_letter_code
_entity_poly.pdbx_strand_id
1 'polypeptide(L)'
;MRAIISPYFEAQGPLQMLYRGYFVSHYDVAKRGQQIHLGLIDAGCSTEVASLPEGGESSLHESILSIHDAQYIDYLQSAWANWSNMPNSSAEIFPNISPNRHINQFNQHPVALAGWYIGDAAALIGEHTWRNALGSASAVIEAAARLKSGELAVYAFEIAYLESLNTAGNKVLEFGAEALIVATGFDTFNSDPLGCFELESCSYYAIGRMIRSLKLPTLFAQEGGYFVPALRENVRQMVVGFES
;
A
#
# COMPACT_ATOMS: atom_id res chain seq x y z
N MET A 1 9.78 15.40 8.47
CA MET A 1 9.25 14.55 7.39
C MET A 1 8.39 15.37 6.44
N ARG A 2 8.48 15.04 5.15
CA ARG A 2 7.55 15.44 4.09
C ARG A 2 6.77 14.22 3.65
N ALA A 3 5.46 14.35 3.45
CA ALA A 3 4.59 13.30 2.96
C ALA A 3 4.15 13.57 1.52
N ILE A 4 4.33 12.57 0.64
CA ILE A 4 3.87 12.61 -0.75
C ILE A 4 2.58 11.77 -0.84
N ILE A 5 1.50 12.38 -1.32
CA ILE A 5 0.15 11.79 -1.28
C ILE A 5 -0.36 11.57 -2.71
N SER A 6 -0.85 10.36 -3.01
CA SER A 6 -1.50 10.07 -4.30
C SER A 6 -2.63 11.06 -4.60
N PRO A 7 -2.77 11.60 -5.82
CA PRO A 7 -3.89 12.47 -6.19
C PRO A 7 -5.26 11.77 -6.11
N TYR A 8 -5.28 10.45 -5.94
CA TYR A 8 -6.49 9.62 -5.83
C TYR A 8 -6.69 9.03 -4.43
N PHE A 9 -6.05 9.56 -3.39
CA PHE A 9 -6.13 9.02 -2.01
C PHE A 9 -7.55 9.06 -1.38
N GLU A 10 -8.46 9.87 -1.92
CA GLU A 10 -9.89 9.91 -1.53
C GLU A 10 -10.80 9.20 -2.54
N ALA A 11 -10.26 8.62 -3.61
CA ALA A 11 -11.07 7.92 -4.61
C ALA A 11 -11.68 6.64 -4.01
N GLN A 12 -12.84 6.24 -4.53
CA GLN A 12 -13.49 5.02 -4.12
C GLN A 12 -12.61 3.81 -4.53
N GLY A 13 -12.28 2.96 -3.55
CA GLY A 13 -11.69 1.64 -3.78
C GLY A 13 -12.74 0.61 -4.18
N PRO A 14 -12.39 -0.69 -4.20
CA PRO A 14 -13.35 -1.76 -4.40
C PRO A 14 -14.54 -1.69 -3.44
N LEU A 15 -15.71 -2.15 -3.89
CA LEU A 15 -16.95 -2.11 -3.11
C LEU A 15 -17.05 -3.29 -2.17
N GLN A 16 -16.62 -4.47 -2.61
CA GLN A 16 -16.79 -5.74 -1.90
C GLN A 16 -15.49 -6.54 -1.82
N MET A 17 -15.48 -7.56 -0.94
CA MET A 17 -14.53 -8.67 -0.96
C MET A 17 -15.23 -9.97 -0.60
N LEU A 18 -14.68 -11.10 -1.02
CA LEU A 18 -15.08 -12.41 -0.52
C LEU A 18 -14.35 -12.71 0.80
N TYR A 19 -15.03 -12.51 1.93
CA TYR A 19 -14.50 -12.82 3.25
C TYR A 19 -15.16 -14.09 3.82
N ARG A 20 -14.36 -15.14 4.05
CA ARG A 20 -14.80 -16.43 4.64
C ARG A 20 -16.04 -17.04 3.96
N GLY A 21 -16.17 -16.86 2.64
CA GLY A 21 -17.27 -17.39 1.83
C GLY A 21 -18.47 -16.45 1.65
N TYR A 22 -18.43 -15.24 2.19
CA TYR A 22 -19.49 -14.24 2.07
C TYR A 22 -18.97 -12.97 1.38
N PHE A 23 -19.81 -12.33 0.56
CA PHE A 23 -19.53 -10.97 0.11
C PHE A 23 -19.80 -9.99 1.26
N VAL A 24 -18.77 -9.23 1.62
CA VAL A 24 -18.83 -8.15 2.62
C VAL A 24 -18.34 -6.86 1.96
N SER A 25 -18.67 -5.71 2.54
CA SER A 25 -18.08 -4.43 2.11
C SER A 25 -16.57 -4.48 2.25
N HIS A 26 -15.85 -3.92 1.28
CA HIS A 26 -14.39 -3.87 1.30
C HIS A 26 -13.90 -3.03 2.50
N TYR A 27 -12.82 -3.48 3.15
CA TYR A 27 -12.21 -2.74 4.27
C TYR A 27 -11.25 -1.63 3.81
N ASP A 28 -10.65 -1.76 2.62
CA ASP A 28 -9.93 -0.65 2.00
C ASP A 28 -10.92 0.33 1.38
N VAL A 29 -11.07 1.48 2.03
CA VAL A 29 -12.04 2.54 1.68
C VAL A 29 -11.35 3.89 1.68
N ALA A 30 -11.85 4.84 0.89
CA ALA A 30 -11.38 6.24 0.82
C ALA A 30 -11.19 6.90 2.21
N LYS A 31 -11.99 6.49 3.21
CA LYS A 31 -11.90 7.01 4.57
C LYS A 31 -10.55 6.70 5.25
N ARG A 32 -9.85 5.62 4.84
CA ARG A 32 -8.49 5.30 5.27
C ARG A 32 -7.53 6.41 4.87
N GLY A 33 -7.47 6.74 3.57
CA GLY A 33 -6.63 7.81 3.03
C GLY A 33 -6.86 9.14 3.75
N GLN A 34 -8.12 9.49 4.01
CA GLN A 34 -8.47 10.68 4.81
C GLN A 34 -7.91 10.65 6.24
N GLN A 35 -8.01 9.52 6.96
CA GLN A 35 -7.47 9.42 8.32
C GLN A 35 -5.94 9.41 8.33
N ILE A 36 -5.29 8.79 7.34
CA ILE A 36 -3.83 8.80 7.19
C ILE A 36 -3.33 10.23 6.93
N HIS A 37 -3.96 10.96 6.00
CA HIS A 37 -3.62 12.36 5.70
C HIS A 37 -3.77 13.25 6.95
N LEU A 38 -4.86 13.10 7.71
CA LEU A 38 -5.04 13.83 8.97
C LEU A 38 -4.00 13.43 10.03
N GLY A 39 -3.57 12.17 10.09
CA GLY A 39 -2.52 11.71 11.01
C GLY A 39 -1.15 12.31 10.69
N LEU A 40 -0.85 12.45 9.40
CA LEU A 40 0.36 13.12 8.90
C LEU A 40 0.37 14.62 9.25
N ILE A 41 -0.77 15.31 9.07
CA ILE A 41 -0.93 16.73 9.44
C ILE A 41 -0.76 16.90 10.96
N ASP A 42 -1.42 16.07 11.77
CA ASP A 42 -1.33 16.12 13.23
C ASP A 42 0.09 15.84 13.76
N ALA A 43 0.90 15.10 13.00
CA ALA A 43 2.31 14.85 13.30
C ALA A 43 3.24 15.99 12.85
N GLY A 44 2.72 17.02 12.17
CA GLY A 44 3.50 18.15 11.69
C GLY A 44 4.19 17.95 10.34
N CYS A 45 3.79 16.94 9.55
CA CYS A 45 4.32 16.77 8.19
C CYS A 45 3.91 17.92 7.27
N SER A 46 4.81 18.35 6.40
CA SER A 46 4.40 19.02 5.16
C SER A 46 3.83 17.98 4.19
N THR A 47 2.64 18.22 3.67
CA THR A 47 1.96 17.30 2.75
C THR A 47 1.94 17.89 1.34
N GLU A 48 2.43 17.13 0.37
CA GLU A 48 2.41 17.47 -1.06
C GLU A 48 1.63 16.38 -1.81
N VAL A 49 0.70 16.78 -2.67
CA VAL A 49 0.04 15.83 -3.59
C VAL A 49 1.02 15.53 -4.72
N ALA A 50 1.26 14.25 -4.98
CA ALA A 50 2.09 13.80 -6.09
C ALA A 50 1.52 14.35 -7.40
N SER A 51 2.34 15.09 -8.14
CA SER A 51 2.01 15.42 -9.52
C SER A 51 1.97 14.14 -10.33
N LEU A 52 0.96 13.96 -11.18
CA LEU A 52 1.09 13.00 -12.27
C LEU A 52 2.30 13.46 -13.12
N PRO A 53 3.30 12.61 -13.35
CA PRO A 53 4.57 13.05 -13.91
C PRO A 53 4.43 13.60 -15.34
N GLU A 54 5.27 14.59 -15.66
CA GLU A 54 5.28 15.22 -16.99
C GLU A 54 5.61 14.17 -18.07
N GLY A 55 4.65 13.91 -18.97
CA GLY A 55 4.70 12.83 -19.95
C GLY A 55 3.71 11.68 -19.70
N GLY A 56 3.00 11.68 -18.57
CA GLY A 56 1.95 10.70 -18.25
C GLY A 56 2.50 9.31 -17.89
N GLU A 57 1.65 8.28 -18.02
CA GLU A 57 1.95 6.88 -17.66
C GLU A 57 3.30 6.38 -18.19
N SER A 58 3.69 6.80 -19.40
CA SER A 58 4.97 6.50 -20.06
C SER A 58 6.21 6.76 -19.20
N SER A 59 6.16 7.73 -18.29
CA SER A 59 7.29 8.12 -17.42
C SER A 59 7.43 7.27 -16.15
N LEU A 60 6.35 6.58 -15.75
CA LEU A 60 6.34 5.59 -14.66
C LEU A 60 6.61 4.17 -15.19
N HIS A 61 6.37 3.97 -16.49
CA HIS A 61 6.36 2.69 -17.17
C HIS A 61 7.67 1.91 -17.00
N GLU A 62 8.84 2.55 -17.13
CA GLU A 62 10.14 1.88 -16.95
C GLU A 62 10.32 1.35 -15.52
N SER A 63 10.01 2.16 -14.51
CA SER A 63 10.09 1.77 -13.10
C SER A 63 9.14 0.61 -12.78
N ILE A 64 7.89 0.67 -13.26
CA ILE A 64 6.88 -0.38 -13.03
C ILE A 64 7.28 -1.68 -13.75
N LEU A 65 7.68 -1.60 -15.02
CA LEU A 65 8.11 -2.77 -15.82
C LEU A 65 9.46 -3.35 -15.41
N SER A 66 10.26 -2.63 -14.62
CA SER A 66 11.47 -3.20 -14.00
C SER A 66 11.17 -4.31 -12.96
N ILE A 67 9.91 -4.38 -12.50
CA ILE A 67 9.42 -5.33 -11.49
C ILE A 67 8.28 -6.21 -12.05
N HIS A 68 7.33 -5.63 -12.77
CA HIS A 68 6.12 -6.30 -13.23
C HIS A 68 6.19 -6.75 -14.69
N ASP A 69 5.59 -7.89 -15.00
CA ASP A 69 5.39 -8.35 -16.38
C ASP A 69 4.51 -7.37 -17.18
N ALA A 70 4.90 -7.09 -18.43
CA ALA A 70 4.21 -6.12 -19.26
C ALA A 70 2.74 -6.51 -19.56
N GLN A 71 2.44 -7.79 -19.76
CA GLN A 71 1.08 -8.25 -20.05
C GLN A 71 0.17 -8.15 -18.81
N TYR A 72 0.75 -8.21 -17.61
CA TYR A 72 0.01 -7.92 -16.37
C TYR A 72 -0.35 -6.42 -16.27
N ILE A 73 0.56 -5.53 -16.64
CA ILE A 73 0.30 -4.08 -16.67
C ILE A 73 -0.73 -3.72 -17.76
N ASP A 74 -0.57 -4.24 -18.98
CA ASP A 74 -1.55 -4.11 -20.08
C ASP A 74 -2.94 -4.61 -19.68
N TYR A 75 -2.98 -5.74 -18.93
CA TYR A 75 -4.22 -6.23 -18.34
C TYR A 75 -4.79 -5.22 -17.34
N LEU A 76 -4.06 -4.83 -16.29
CA LEU A 76 -4.58 -3.94 -15.24
C LEU A 76 -5.14 -2.62 -15.81
N GLN A 77 -4.45 -2.02 -16.79
CA GLN A 77 -4.86 -0.77 -17.43
C GLN A 77 -6.17 -0.92 -18.21
N SER A 78 -6.39 -2.07 -18.85
CA SER A 78 -7.55 -2.32 -19.74
C SER A 78 -8.67 -3.14 -19.10
N ALA A 79 -8.42 -3.79 -17.95
CA ALA A 79 -9.26 -4.84 -17.36
C ALA A 79 -10.71 -4.38 -17.17
N TRP A 80 -10.93 -3.25 -16.48
CA TRP A 80 -12.29 -2.79 -16.19
C TRP A 80 -13.06 -2.40 -17.44
N ALA A 81 -12.42 -1.70 -18.39
CA ALA A 81 -13.05 -1.32 -19.65
C ALA A 81 -13.39 -2.54 -20.53
N ASN A 82 -12.54 -3.55 -20.55
CA ASN A 82 -12.80 -4.82 -21.24
C ASN A 82 -13.93 -5.61 -20.56
N TRP A 83 -14.03 -5.54 -19.23
CA TRP A 83 -15.05 -6.24 -18.46
C TRP A 83 -16.43 -5.58 -18.57
N SER A 84 -16.52 -4.26 -18.38
CA SER A 84 -17.79 -3.50 -18.36
C SER A 84 -18.49 -3.42 -19.72
N ASN A 85 -17.77 -3.70 -20.81
CA ASN A 85 -18.32 -3.86 -22.15
C ASN A 85 -18.91 -5.27 -22.41
N MET A 86 -18.75 -6.25 -21.52
CA MET A 86 -19.35 -7.57 -21.68
C MET A 86 -20.85 -7.56 -21.31
N PRO A 87 -21.71 -8.29 -22.05
CA PRO A 87 -23.10 -8.45 -21.66
C PRO A 87 -23.22 -9.17 -20.31
N ASN A 88 -24.02 -8.62 -19.40
CA ASN A 88 -24.22 -9.11 -18.02
C ASN A 88 -22.95 -9.06 -17.13
N SER A 89 -22.02 -8.14 -17.39
CA SER A 89 -20.88 -7.87 -16.50
C SER A 89 -21.33 -7.40 -15.11
N SER A 90 -20.66 -7.90 -14.05
CA SER A 90 -20.71 -7.32 -12.70
C SER A 90 -20.04 -5.94 -12.64
N ALA A 91 -20.37 -5.13 -11.62
CA ALA A 91 -19.77 -3.81 -11.40
C ALA A 91 -18.25 -3.86 -11.11
N GLU A 92 -17.79 -4.98 -10.55
CA GLU A 92 -16.39 -5.28 -10.26
C GLU A 92 -15.99 -6.59 -10.91
N ILE A 93 -14.70 -6.74 -11.21
CA ILE A 93 -14.12 -7.98 -11.76
C ILE A 93 -13.92 -8.97 -10.62
N PHE A 94 -14.62 -10.10 -10.69
CA PHE A 94 -14.43 -11.24 -9.79
C PHE A 94 -13.87 -12.44 -10.57
N PRO A 95 -12.73 -13.01 -10.17
CA PRO A 95 -12.26 -14.28 -10.73
C PRO A 95 -13.17 -15.42 -10.27
N ASN A 96 -13.80 -16.13 -11.21
CA ASN A 96 -14.62 -17.32 -10.95
C ASN A 96 -13.99 -18.61 -11.52
N ILE A 97 -12.87 -18.49 -12.22
CA ILE A 97 -12.00 -19.56 -12.70
C ILE A 97 -10.56 -19.15 -12.38
N SER A 98 -9.67 -20.11 -12.19
CA SER A 98 -8.24 -19.84 -11.98
C SER A 98 -7.40 -20.89 -12.72
N PRO A 99 -6.25 -20.53 -13.30
CA PRO A 99 -5.35 -21.52 -13.89
C PRO A 99 -4.82 -22.43 -12.79
N ASN A 100 -4.84 -23.74 -13.04
CA ASN A 100 -4.07 -24.68 -12.25
C ASN A 100 -2.69 -24.90 -12.88
N ARG A 101 -1.76 -25.50 -12.14
CA ARG A 101 -0.36 -25.76 -12.56
C ARG A 101 -0.18 -26.56 -13.87
N HIS A 102 -1.25 -27.12 -14.45
CA HIS A 102 -1.23 -27.85 -15.72
C HIS A 102 -1.81 -27.05 -16.90
N ILE A 103 -2.33 -25.84 -16.65
CA ILE A 103 -2.83 -24.91 -17.69
C ILE A 103 -1.69 -23.98 -18.09
N ASN A 104 -1.11 -24.24 -19.27
CA ASN A 104 -0.01 -23.47 -19.86
C ASN A 104 -0.40 -22.79 -21.19
N GLN A 105 -1.65 -22.94 -21.62
CA GLN A 105 -2.24 -22.22 -22.74
C GLN A 105 -3.35 -21.33 -22.22
N PHE A 106 -3.41 -20.12 -22.76
CA PHE A 106 -4.19 -19.04 -22.20
C PHE A 106 -4.99 -18.32 -23.29
N ASN A 107 -6.18 -17.82 -22.93
CA ASN A 107 -7.08 -17.14 -23.87
C ASN A 107 -7.30 -15.69 -23.45
N GLN A 108 -7.49 -14.81 -24.44
CA GLN A 108 -7.63 -13.36 -24.22
C GLN A 108 -9.04 -12.93 -23.80
N HIS A 109 -9.88 -13.84 -23.28
CA HIS A 109 -11.21 -13.50 -22.81
C HIS A 109 -11.13 -12.84 -21.42
N PRO A 110 -11.86 -11.74 -21.14
CA PRO A 110 -11.75 -11.02 -19.87
C PRO A 110 -11.96 -11.89 -18.62
N VAL A 111 -12.83 -12.90 -18.70
CA VAL A 111 -13.06 -13.89 -17.63
C VAL A 111 -11.83 -14.77 -17.35
N ALA A 112 -11.08 -15.17 -18.38
CA ALA A 112 -9.84 -15.91 -18.18
C ALA A 112 -8.72 -14.99 -17.65
N LEU A 113 -8.66 -13.75 -18.15
CA LEU A 113 -7.70 -12.73 -17.71
C LEU A 113 -7.88 -12.37 -16.23
N ALA A 114 -9.13 -12.21 -15.77
CA ALA A 114 -9.45 -12.10 -14.36
C ALA A 114 -8.91 -13.28 -13.56
N GLY A 115 -9.16 -14.51 -14.00
CA GLY A 115 -8.69 -15.72 -13.33
C GLY A 115 -7.17 -15.90 -13.30
N TRP A 116 -6.45 -15.33 -14.26
CA TRP A 116 -5.00 -15.47 -14.42
C TRP A 116 -4.21 -14.42 -13.63
N TYR A 117 -4.72 -13.19 -13.58
CA TYR A 117 -4.01 -12.04 -12.99
C TYR A 117 -4.53 -11.60 -11.63
N ILE A 118 -5.74 -12.01 -11.22
CA ILE A 118 -6.26 -11.73 -9.88
C ILE A 118 -5.99 -12.94 -8.97
N GLY A 119 -5.07 -12.78 -8.02
CA GLY A 119 -4.58 -13.88 -7.18
C GLY A 119 -5.57 -14.41 -6.13
N ASP A 120 -6.54 -13.60 -5.72
CA ASP A 120 -7.56 -13.95 -4.73
C ASP A 120 -8.86 -13.12 -4.91
N ALA A 121 -9.91 -13.47 -4.17
CA ALA A 121 -11.21 -12.79 -4.23
C ALA A 121 -11.36 -11.62 -3.24
N ALA A 122 -10.26 -11.08 -2.72
CA ALA A 122 -10.19 -9.80 -2.01
C ALA A 122 -9.59 -8.70 -2.89
N ALA A 123 -8.64 -9.01 -3.77
CA ALA A 123 -7.99 -8.07 -4.69
C ALA A 123 -8.83 -7.71 -5.94
N LEU A 124 -10.07 -7.24 -5.76
CA LEU A 124 -10.98 -6.96 -6.87
C LEU A 124 -10.61 -5.70 -7.68
N ILE A 125 -11.02 -5.69 -8.96
CA ILE A 125 -10.82 -4.55 -9.87
C ILE A 125 -12.17 -3.87 -10.12
N GLY A 126 -12.29 -2.62 -9.68
CA GLY A 126 -13.39 -1.70 -10.02
C GLY A 126 -12.93 -0.59 -10.97
N GLU A 127 -13.83 0.34 -11.28
CA GLU A 127 -13.61 1.41 -12.28
C GLU A 127 -12.35 2.26 -12.01
N HIS A 128 -12.03 2.48 -10.74
CA HIS A 128 -10.95 3.37 -10.33
C HIS A 128 -9.65 2.65 -9.95
N THR A 129 -9.64 1.31 -9.89
CA THR A 129 -8.51 0.52 -9.38
C THR A 129 -7.19 0.83 -10.09
N TRP A 130 -7.18 0.92 -11.44
CA TRP A 130 -5.98 1.27 -12.20
C TRP A 130 -5.40 2.63 -11.81
N ARG A 131 -6.24 3.68 -11.79
CA ARG A 131 -5.81 5.05 -11.46
C ARG A 131 -5.32 5.14 -10.01
N ASN A 132 -6.02 4.48 -9.08
CA ASN A 132 -5.65 4.46 -7.67
C ASN A 132 -4.27 3.79 -7.47
N ALA A 133 -4.04 2.64 -8.12
CA ALA A 133 -2.76 1.94 -8.09
C ALA A 133 -1.62 2.78 -8.69
N LEU A 134 -1.85 3.40 -9.86
CA LEU A 134 -0.89 4.27 -10.52
C LEU A 134 -0.51 5.49 -9.67
N GLY A 135 -1.51 6.14 -9.05
CA GLY A 135 -1.27 7.27 -8.13
C GLY A 135 -0.50 6.87 -6.88
N SER A 136 -0.74 5.66 -6.36
CA SER A 136 0.03 5.10 -5.24
C SER A 136 1.50 4.85 -5.64
N ALA A 137 1.74 4.18 -6.76
CA ALA A 137 3.09 3.93 -7.28
C ALA A 137 3.86 5.25 -7.55
N SER A 138 3.18 6.26 -8.09
CA SER A 138 3.75 7.60 -8.32
C SER A 138 4.28 8.23 -7.04
N ALA A 139 3.50 8.20 -5.96
CA ALA A 139 3.88 8.77 -4.67
C ALA A 139 5.11 8.06 -4.06
N VAL A 140 5.18 6.73 -4.16
CA VAL A 140 6.33 5.95 -3.69
C VAL A 140 7.60 6.25 -4.49
N ILE A 141 7.50 6.32 -5.83
CA ILE A 141 8.64 6.63 -6.72
C ILE A 141 9.17 8.05 -6.45
N GLU A 142 8.27 9.04 -6.33
CA GLU A 142 8.66 10.42 -6.02
C GLU A 142 9.31 10.54 -4.64
N ALA A 143 8.76 9.88 -3.62
CA ALA A 143 9.32 9.89 -2.28
C ALA A 143 10.68 9.16 -2.21
N ALA A 144 10.87 8.08 -2.98
CA ALA A 144 12.18 7.41 -3.11
C ALA A 144 13.24 8.31 -3.79
N ALA A 145 12.84 9.06 -4.82
CA ALA A 145 13.74 10.03 -5.48
C ALA A 145 14.16 11.15 -4.52
N ARG A 146 13.22 11.66 -3.71
CA ARG A 146 13.48 12.67 -2.67
C ARG A 146 14.31 12.12 -1.51
N LEU A 147 14.14 10.85 -1.14
CA LEU A 147 14.89 10.24 -0.02
C LEU A 147 16.42 10.29 -0.23
N LYS A 148 16.84 10.21 -1.50
CA LYS A 148 18.24 10.31 -1.93
C LYS A 148 18.92 11.64 -1.54
N SER A 149 18.20 12.62 -0.97
CA SER A 149 18.75 13.89 -0.45
C SER A 149 18.95 14.00 1.08
N GLY A 150 18.51 13.02 1.90
CA GLY A 150 19.02 12.72 3.27
C GLY A 150 18.49 13.49 4.53
N GLU A 151 17.59 12.88 5.34
CA GLU A 151 17.03 13.42 6.63
C GLU A 151 17.07 12.40 7.85
N LEU A 152 17.27 12.83 9.13
CA LEU A 152 17.65 11.95 10.32
C LEU A 152 17.24 12.36 11.82
N ALA A 153 16.75 11.44 12.74
CA ALA A 153 16.91 11.25 14.28
C ALA A 153 15.65 10.89 15.23
N VAL A 154 15.69 10.42 16.55
CA VAL A 154 15.52 9.02 17.17
C VAL A 154 14.92 8.84 18.66
N TYR A 155 14.13 7.75 19.03
CA TYR A 155 14.14 6.83 20.30
C TYR A 155 12.89 6.30 21.21
N ALA A 156 12.39 5.04 21.05
CA ALA A 156 11.63 4.06 21.94
C ALA A 156 10.24 4.34 22.67
N PHE A 157 9.43 3.36 23.21
CA PHE A 157 9.65 1.93 23.64
C PHE A 157 8.38 1.01 23.79
N GLU A 158 8.45 -0.31 23.43
CA GLU A 158 7.71 -1.49 24.03
C GLU A 158 8.34 -2.83 23.52
N ILE A 159 8.18 -4.02 24.14
CA ILE A 159 9.22 -5.09 24.05
C ILE A 159 9.14 -6.07 22.85
N ALA A 160 8.20 -7.03 22.81
CA ALA A 160 8.38 -8.27 22.01
C ALA A 160 8.33 -8.06 20.48
N TYR A 161 7.44 -7.19 19.99
CA TYR A 161 7.43 -6.81 18.57
C TYR A 161 8.73 -6.10 18.18
N LEU A 162 9.30 -5.28 19.08
CA LEU A 162 10.57 -4.60 18.84
C LEU A 162 11.77 -5.54 18.86
N GLU A 163 11.73 -6.70 19.54
CA GLU A 163 12.81 -7.70 19.42
C GLU A 163 12.89 -8.28 17.99
N SER A 164 11.73 -8.56 17.39
CA SER A 164 11.63 -8.99 15.99
C SER A 164 12.06 -7.88 15.04
N LEU A 165 11.59 -6.64 15.26
CA LEU A 165 11.96 -5.48 14.46
C LEU A 165 13.45 -5.13 14.57
N ASN A 166 14.05 -5.28 15.77
CA ASN A 166 15.48 -5.11 16.00
C ASN A 166 16.30 -6.20 15.31
N THR A 167 15.81 -7.45 15.30
CA THR A 167 16.43 -8.54 14.53
C THR A 167 16.42 -8.23 13.03
N ALA A 168 15.29 -7.73 12.49
CA ALA A 168 15.20 -7.28 11.10
C ALA A 168 16.13 -6.08 10.82
N GLY A 169 16.15 -5.09 11.70
CA GLY A 169 17.03 -3.91 11.62
C GLY A 169 18.52 -4.28 11.60
N ASN A 170 18.94 -5.23 12.45
CA ASN A 170 20.30 -5.75 12.42
C ASN A 170 20.61 -6.43 11.08
N LYS A 171 19.67 -7.17 10.47
CA LYS A 171 19.87 -7.77 9.13
C LYS A 171 19.98 -6.73 8.02
N VAL A 172 19.22 -5.62 8.10
CA VAL A 172 19.36 -4.47 7.19
C VAL A 172 20.74 -3.82 7.31
N LEU A 173 21.26 -3.67 8.53
CA LEU A 173 22.61 -3.14 8.76
C LEU A 173 23.73 -4.11 8.34
N GLU A 174 23.59 -5.41 8.61
CA GLU A 174 24.52 -6.46 8.15
C GLU A 174 24.59 -6.55 6.62
N PHE A 175 23.47 -6.34 5.92
CA PHE A 175 23.42 -6.27 4.46
C PHE A 175 24.16 -5.04 3.90
N GLY A 176 24.41 -4.01 4.72
CA GLY A 176 25.03 -2.77 4.27
C GLY A 176 24.07 -1.86 3.49
N ALA A 177 22.77 -1.86 3.85
CA ALA A 177 21.77 -1.03 3.19
C ALA A 177 22.12 0.47 3.26
N GLU A 178 22.04 1.17 2.12
CA GLU A 178 22.26 2.62 2.04
C GLU A 178 20.98 3.45 2.26
N ALA A 179 19.82 2.81 2.13
CA ALA A 179 18.49 3.36 2.39
C ALA A 179 17.52 2.25 2.80
N LEU A 180 16.41 2.61 3.42
CA LEU A 180 15.36 1.69 3.90
C LEU A 180 14.00 2.09 3.32
N ILE A 181 13.26 1.12 2.80
CA ILE A 181 11.83 1.28 2.48
C ILE A 181 11.04 0.44 3.48
N VAL A 182 10.09 1.05 4.18
CA VAL A 182 9.22 0.42 5.17
C VAL A 182 7.82 0.30 4.58
N ALA A 183 7.43 -0.93 4.25
CA ALA A 183 6.05 -1.30 3.96
C ALA A 183 5.24 -1.17 5.27
N THR A 184 4.43 -0.12 5.39
CA THR A 184 3.89 0.40 6.65
C THR A 184 2.41 0.06 6.79
N GLY A 185 2.13 -1.10 7.39
CA GLY A 185 0.77 -1.50 7.78
C GLY A 185 0.42 -1.07 9.21
N PHE A 186 -0.84 -0.65 9.42
CA PHE A 186 -1.43 -0.39 10.74
C PHE A 186 -2.48 -1.44 11.14
N ASP A 187 -2.53 -2.55 10.40
CA ASP A 187 -3.34 -3.74 10.66
C ASP A 187 -2.75 -4.64 11.75
N THR A 188 -1.57 -4.28 12.26
CA THR A 188 -1.00 -4.81 13.50
C THR A 188 -1.71 -4.28 14.78
N PHE A 189 -2.72 -3.41 14.64
CA PHE A 189 -3.45 -2.82 15.76
C PHE A 189 -4.45 -3.80 16.38
N ASN A 190 -4.58 -3.78 17.71
CA ASN A 190 -5.37 -4.75 18.49
C ASN A 190 -6.86 -4.89 18.10
N SER A 191 -7.43 -3.87 17.45
CA SER A 191 -8.84 -3.85 17.01
C SER A 191 -8.99 -3.94 15.49
N ASP A 192 -7.92 -4.26 14.75
CA ASP A 192 -8.00 -4.41 13.30
C ASP A 192 -8.85 -5.63 12.89
N PRO A 193 -9.82 -5.49 11.97
CA PRO A 193 -10.70 -6.59 11.58
C PRO A 193 -10.02 -7.66 10.72
N LEU A 194 -8.85 -7.37 10.14
CA LEU A 194 -8.07 -8.30 9.30
C LEU A 194 -6.78 -8.77 9.99
N GLY A 195 -6.26 -7.97 10.93
CA GLY A 195 -5.11 -8.30 11.77
C GLY A 195 -5.33 -9.40 12.83
N CYS A 196 -4.22 -9.81 13.45
CA CYS A 196 -4.21 -10.76 14.59
C CYS A 196 -3.15 -10.40 15.65
N PHE A 197 -2.64 -9.17 15.63
CA PHE A 197 -1.66 -8.64 16.59
C PHE A 197 -2.36 -7.81 17.66
N GLU A 198 -1.68 -7.55 18.77
CA GLU A 198 -2.23 -6.82 19.93
C GLU A 198 -1.61 -5.42 20.13
N LEU A 199 -1.04 -4.79 19.09
CA LEU A 199 -0.38 -3.49 19.26
C LEU A 199 -1.39 -2.38 19.61
N GLU A 200 -0.98 -1.49 20.50
CA GLU A 200 -1.70 -0.26 20.83
C GLU A 200 -1.16 0.92 20.02
N SER A 201 -1.87 2.06 20.04
CA SER A 201 -1.44 3.26 19.32
C SER A 201 -0.06 3.76 19.78
N CYS A 202 0.28 3.60 21.06
CA CYS A 202 1.59 3.95 21.62
C CYS A 202 2.74 3.04 21.09
N SER A 203 2.46 1.79 20.71
CA SER A 203 3.45 0.88 20.14
C SER A 203 4.02 1.43 18.82
N TYR A 204 3.20 2.13 18.01
CA TYR A 204 3.66 2.75 16.76
C TYR A 204 4.69 3.86 16.96
N TYR A 205 4.61 4.63 18.05
CA TYR A 205 5.65 5.58 18.43
C TYR A 205 6.99 4.86 18.63
N ALA A 206 6.97 3.77 19.40
CA ALA A 206 8.16 2.97 19.66
C ALA A 206 8.75 2.36 18.38
N ILE A 207 7.90 1.92 17.44
CA ILE A 207 8.30 1.38 16.13
C ILE A 207 8.96 2.47 15.27
N GLY A 208 8.32 3.62 15.10
CA GLY A 208 8.87 4.74 14.33
C GLY A 208 10.23 5.18 14.86
N ARG A 209 10.33 5.34 16.18
CA ARG A 209 11.59 5.67 16.87
C ARG A 209 12.67 4.57 16.73
N MET A 210 12.30 3.30 16.60
CA MET A 210 13.24 2.19 16.42
C MET A 210 13.79 2.18 14.98
N ILE A 211 12.92 2.26 13.97
CA ILE A 211 13.31 2.36 12.55
C ILE A 211 14.29 3.53 12.37
N ARG A 212 13.96 4.65 13.01
CA ARG A 212 14.77 5.87 13.05
C ARG A 212 16.18 5.67 13.61
N SER A 213 16.38 4.72 14.53
CA SER A 213 17.67 4.40 15.17
C SER A 213 18.67 3.73 14.24
N LEU A 214 18.21 3.13 13.14
CA LEU A 214 19.05 2.56 12.09
C LEU A 214 19.86 3.62 11.35
N LYS A 215 19.51 4.92 11.48
CA LYS A 215 20.19 6.08 10.85
C LYS A 215 20.29 6.01 9.33
N LEU A 216 19.48 5.18 8.69
CA LEU A 216 19.31 5.18 7.25
C LEU A 216 18.36 6.30 6.82
N PRO A 217 18.50 6.82 5.59
CA PRO A 217 17.39 7.42 4.87
C PRO A 217 16.24 6.40 4.83
N THR A 218 15.05 6.77 5.32
CA THR A 218 13.86 5.91 5.33
C THR A 218 12.71 6.48 4.51
N LEU A 219 12.11 5.66 3.66
CA LEU A 219 10.81 5.89 3.01
C LEU A 219 9.75 5.02 3.69
N PHE A 220 8.66 5.62 4.15
CA PHE A 220 7.46 4.90 4.58
C PHE A 220 6.50 4.79 3.39
N ALA A 221 6.29 3.57 2.88
CA ALA A 221 5.26 3.26 1.91
C ALA A 221 4.01 2.76 2.67
N GLN A 222 2.85 3.36 2.42
CA GLN A 222 1.62 3.04 3.15
C GLN A 222 0.99 1.75 2.62
N GLU A 223 0.72 0.81 3.53
CA GLU A 223 0.10 -0.49 3.23
C GLU A 223 -1.27 -0.61 3.93
N GLY A 224 -1.54 -1.75 4.59
CA GLY A 224 -2.76 -2.06 5.33
C GLY A 224 -3.02 -1.22 6.60
N GLY A 225 -4.05 -1.59 7.34
CA GLY A 225 -4.58 -0.84 8.48
C GLY A 225 -6.00 -0.38 8.21
N TYR A 226 -6.95 -1.11 8.76
CA TYR A 226 -8.35 -1.15 8.36
C TYR A 226 -9.29 -0.70 9.50
N PHE A 227 -8.80 -0.67 10.74
CA PHE A 227 -9.51 0.01 11.84
C PHE A 227 -9.43 1.54 11.75
N VAL A 228 -10.24 2.09 10.84
CA VAL A 228 -10.37 3.53 10.57
C VAL A 228 -10.43 4.43 11.83
N PRO A 229 -11.14 4.07 12.94
CA PRO A 229 -11.23 4.95 14.10
C PRO A 229 -9.90 5.25 14.82
N ALA A 230 -8.93 4.34 14.80
CA ALA A 230 -7.60 4.55 15.40
C ALA A 230 -6.52 4.94 14.38
N LEU A 231 -6.78 4.75 13.08
CA LEU A 231 -5.77 4.88 12.02
C LEU A 231 -5.06 6.24 12.01
N ARG A 232 -5.79 7.34 12.25
CA ARG A 232 -5.23 8.70 12.37
C ARG A 232 -4.18 8.79 13.49
N GLU A 233 -4.50 8.25 14.66
CA GLU A 233 -3.61 8.28 15.83
C GLU A 233 -2.43 7.34 15.65
N ASN A 234 -2.64 6.14 15.07
CA ASN A 234 -1.57 5.18 14.80
C ASN A 234 -0.53 5.76 13.82
N VAL A 235 -0.98 6.42 12.74
CA VAL A 235 -0.12 7.17 11.81
C VAL A 235 0.61 8.30 12.51
N ARG A 236 -0.10 9.11 13.31
CA ARG A 236 0.48 10.22 14.05
C ARG A 236 1.60 9.75 14.99
N GLN A 237 1.35 8.67 15.74
CA GLN A 237 2.33 8.08 16.66
C GLN A 237 3.56 7.55 15.92
N MET A 238 3.39 6.81 14.81
CA MET A 238 4.52 6.36 13.97
C MET A 238 5.42 7.52 13.54
N VAL A 239 4.82 8.60 13.00
CA VAL A 239 5.56 9.74 12.45
C VAL A 239 6.21 10.57 13.55
N VAL A 240 5.49 10.91 14.62
CA VAL A 240 6.07 11.61 15.78
C VAL A 240 7.16 10.76 16.42
N GLY A 241 7.03 9.44 16.36
CA GLY A 241 8.08 8.49 16.74
C GLY A 241 9.30 8.53 15.82
N PHE A 242 9.11 8.64 14.52
CA PHE A 242 10.24 8.74 13.59
C PHE A 242 10.92 10.13 13.58
N GLU A 243 10.22 11.19 13.99
CA GLU A 243 10.72 12.57 13.87
C GLU A 243 11.32 13.17 15.16
N SER A 244 11.07 12.53 16.31
CA SER A 244 11.73 12.89 17.57
C SER A 244 13.01 12.09 17.76
#